data_AF-A0A8C2TP95-F1
#
_entry.id   AF-A0A8C2TP95-F1
#
_cell.length_a   1.000
_cell.length_b   1.000
_cell.length_c   1.000
_cell.angle_alpha   90.00
_cell.angle_beta   90.00
_cell.angle_gamma   90.00
#
_symmetry.space_group_name_H-M   'P 1'
#
loop_
_entity.id
_entity.type
_entity.pdbx_description
1 polymer ?
#
loop_
_entity_poly.entity_id
_entity_poly.type
_entity_poly.pdbx_seq_one_letter_code
_entity_poly.pdbx_strand_id
1 'polypeptide(L)'
;MPCPFWRMLFFVSLAGFLSDLSETGAFASQGDCDSNTIDNMTLSLQKYSTCLPELAKKDGRDSLNRLIWILKDSLNLLQPVQDKFCKHLPQCPQPIAPKNGGIVCITIGSTEYCKPMCNKGYDFSFLRRSRLFETCGSTTGFTWTTQLTGGQTLAVCEPSERALSGAESAYFPDNSSCLHTLAYSETEQLDTFLGELAKQGIDTFNHDKEADCLICGY
;
A
#
# COMPACT_ATOMS: atom_id res chain seq x y z
N MET A 1 -15.44 28.02 18.38
CA MET A 1 -14.45 29.12 18.39
C MET A 1 -14.40 29.71 16.99
N PRO A 2 -14.66 31.01 16.80
CA PRO A 2 -14.77 31.60 15.47
C PRO A 2 -13.40 32.00 14.91
N CYS A 3 -13.16 31.73 13.62
CA CYS A 3 -11.98 32.21 12.89
C CYS A 3 -12.03 33.75 12.75
N PRO A 4 -10.95 34.49 13.07
CA PRO A 4 -10.94 35.92 12.92
C PRO A 4 -10.73 36.30 11.45
N PHE A 5 -11.64 37.12 10.96
CA PHE A 5 -11.56 37.83 9.69
C PHE A 5 -10.55 38.98 9.84
N TRP A 6 -9.37 38.87 9.25
CA TRP A 6 -8.50 40.03 9.05
C TRP A 6 -8.08 40.11 7.58
N ARG A 7 -8.69 41.07 6.89
CA ARG A 7 -8.24 41.60 5.60
C ARG A 7 -6.93 42.36 5.80
N MET A 8 -5.85 41.91 5.16
CA MET A 8 -4.95 42.71 4.32
C MET A 8 -3.71 41.88 3.95
N LEU A 9 -3.46 41.78 2.65
CA LEU A 9 -2.17 41.43 2.01
C LEU A 9 -1.65 39.99 2.15
N PHE A 10 -2.19 39.07 1.35
CA PHE A 10 -1.44 37.94 0.80
C PHE A 10 -1.96 37.65 -0.62
N PHE A 11 -1.50 38.44 -1.60
CA PHE A 11 -1.88 38.30 -3.01
C PHE A 11 -0.80 37.65 -3.90
N VAL A 12 0.21 36.99 -3.32
CA VAL A 12 1.36 36.49 -4.13
C VAL A 12 1.55 34.96 -4.09
N SER A 13 0.78 34.18 -3.34
CA SER A 13 0.93 32.71 -3.35
C SER A 13 -0.29 31.92 -3.84
N LEU A 14 -1.40 32.59 -4.17
CA LEU A 14 -2.58 31.94 -4.77
C LEU A 14 -2.54 31.92 -6.30
N ALA A 15 -1.71 32.79 -6.92
CA ALA A 15 -1.60 32.88 -8.37
C ALA A 15 -0.86 31.68 -8.99
N GLY A 16 0.09 31.06 -8.27
CA GLY A 16 0.83 29.89 -8.79
C GLY A 16 -0.06 28.66 -8.97
N PHE A 17 -1.00 28.42 -8.05
CA PHE A 17 -1.86 27.23 -8.11
C PHE A 17 -3.14 27.45 -8.94
N LEU A 18 -3.64 28.69 -9.02
CA LEU A 18 -4.79 29.03 -9.85
C LEU A 18 -4.44 29.21 -11.34
N SER A 19 -3.18 29.51 -11.67
CA SER A 19 -2.74 29.54 -13.07
C SER A 19 -2.71 28.12 -13.66
N ASP A 20 -2.23 27.13 -12.90
CA ASP A 20 -2.23 25.71 -13.32
C ASP A 20 -3.63 25.08 -13.34
N LEU A 21 -4.57 25.56 -12.52
CA LEU A 21 -5.95 25.08 -12.53
C LEU A 21 -6.85 25.78 -13.56
N SER A 22 -6.32 26.79 -14.28
CA SER A 22 -7.08 27.53 -15.29
C SER A 22 -7.03 26.93 -16.69
N GLU A 23 -6.08 26.03 -16.97
CA GLU A 23 -6.14 25.16 -18.16
C GLU A 23 -6.91 23.88 -17.83
N THR A 24 -8.23 23.99 -17.89
CA THR A 24 -9.13 22.83 -17.90
C THR A 24 -8.89 22.02 -19.18
N GLY A 25 -7.83 21.20 -19.20
CA GLY A 25 -7.55 20.26 -20.29
C GLY A 25 -6.08 19.94 -20.57
N ALA A 26 -5.11 20.62 -19.97
CA ALA A 26 -3.69 20.33 -20.21
C ALA A 26 -3.16 19.29 -19.21
N PHE A 27 -2.65 18.18 -19.73
CA PHE A 27 -1.85 17.23 -18.93
C PHE A 27 -0.47 17.83 -18.66
N ALA A 28 0.15 17.44 -17.55
CA ALA A 28 1.53 17.83 -17.22
C ALA A 28 2.49 17.54 -18.38
N SER A 29 3.31 18.52 -18.74
CA SER A 29 4.39 18.35 -19.71
C SER A 29 5.58 17.60 -19.09
N GLN A 30 6.51 17.12 -19.91
CA GLN A 30 7.73 16.50 -19.39
C GLN A 30 8.54 17.45 -18.47
N GLY A 31 8.56 18.74 -18.78
CA GLY A 31 9.22 19.74 -17.92
C GLY A 31 8.54 19.93 -16.56
N ASP A 32 7.23 19.68 -16.47
CA ASP A 32 6.49 19.71 -15.20
C ASP A 32 6.80 18.47 -14.35
N CYS A 33 7.05 17.32 -14.99
CA CYS A 33 7.51 16.10 -14.34
C CYS A 33 8.95 16.20 -13.85
N ASP A 34 9.82 16.88 -14.60
CA ASP A 34 11.23 17.03 -14.25
C ASP A 34 11.46 18.05 -13.11
N SER A 35 10.50 18.96 -12.88
CA SER A 35 10.60 20.05 -11.89
C SER A 35 9.86 19.76 -10.57
N ASN A 36 9.00 18.74 -10.53
CA ASN A 36 8.22 18.36 -9.37
C ASN A 36 8.69 17.05 -8.74
N THR A 37 8.51 16.93 -7.43
CA THR A 37 8.78 15.71 -6.65
C THR A 37 7.49 15.10 -6.11
N ILE A 38 7.52 13.80 -5.82
CA ILE A 38 6.43 13.11 -5.10
C ILE A 38 6.15 13.80 -3.76
N ASP A 39 7.19 14.33 -3.10
CA ASP A 39 7.05 15.07 -1.83
C ASP A 39 6.22 16.35 -1.99
N ASN A 40 6.45 17.13 -3.06
CA ASN A 40 5.69 18.35 -3.33
C ASN A 40 4.19 18.04 -3.53
N MET A 41 3.88 16.97 -4.26
CA MET A 41 2.50 16.51 -4.48
C MET A 41 1.87 16.02 -3.16
N THR A 42 2.62 15.24 -2.39
CA THR A 42 2.19 14.69 -1.09
C THR A 42 1.86 15.80 -0.10
N LEU A 43 2.75 16.79 0.05
CA LEU A 43 2.54 17.94 0.93
C LEU A 43 1.29 18.74 0.54
N SER A 44 1.06 18.92 -0.75
CA SER A 44 -0.12 19.63 -1.26
C SER A 44 -1.41 18.90 -0.90
N LEU A 45 -1.47 17.58 -1.14
CA LEU A 45 -2.64 16.76 -0.78
C LEU A 45 -2.86 16.74 0.74
N GLN A 46 -1.80 16.59 1.53
CA GLN A 46 -1.88 16.61 3.00
C GLN A 46 -2.43 17.95 3.51
N LYS A 47 -1.94 19.08 2.99
CA LYS A 47 -2.39 20.42 3.38
C LYS A 47 -3.90 20.58 3.23
N TYR A 48 -4.46 20.14 2.10
CA TYR A 48 -5.89 20.30 1.81
C TYR A 48 -6.77 19.20 2.39
N SER A 49 -6.21 18.03 2.77
CA SER A 49 -6.98 16.91 3.32
C SER A 49 -7.89 17.32 4.48
N THR A 50 -7.43 18.25 5.32
CA THR A 50 -8.16 18.76 6.50
C THR A 50 -9.36 19.66 6.15
N CYS A 51 -9.38 20.26 4.96
CA CYS A 51 -10.44 21.17 4.52
C CYS A 51 -11.31 20.62 3.37
N LEU A 52 -11.04 19.40 2.88
CA LEU A 52 -11.85 18.74 1.84
C LEU A 52 -13.37 18.74 2.14
N PRO A 53 -13.84 18.50 3.39
CA PRO A 53 -15.27 18.54 3.67
C PRO A 53 -15.89 19.92 3.45
N GLU A 54 -15.16 21.00 3.73
CA GLU A 54 -15.64 22.37 3.55
C GLU A 54 -15.57 22.82 2.09
N LEU A 55 -14.52 22.42 1.36
CA LEU A 55 -14.43 22.61 -0.09
C LEU A 55 -15.57 21.90 -0.83
N ALA A 56 -15.87 20.67 -0.43
CA ALA A 56 -16.98 19.88 -0.99
C ALA A 56 -18.34 20.58 -0.83
N LYS A 57 -18.59 21.19 0.34
CA LYS A 57 -19.83 21.96 0.58
C LYS A 57 -19.90 23.22 -0.27
N LYS A 58 -18.76 23.89 -0.48
CA LYS A 58 -18.67 25.16 -1.20
C LYS A 58 -18.79 24.99 -2.71
N ASP A 59 -18.03 24.06 -3.29
CA ASP A 59 -17.84 23.94 -4.74
C ASP A 59 -18.80 22.93 -5.40
N GLY A 60 -19.60 22.24 -4.58
CA GLY A 60 -20.70 21.39 -5.02
C GLY A 60 -20.30 19.97 -5.44
N ARG A 61 -21.32 19.16 -5.72
CA ARG A 61 -21.20 17.71 -5.97
C ARG A 61 -20.35 17.36 -7.19
N ASP A 62 -20.47 18.11 -8.27
CA ASP A 62 -19.79 17.79 -9.53
C ASP A 62 -18.27 17.98 -9.44
N SER A 63 -17.84 19.07 -8.80
CA SER A 63 -16.43 19.35 -8.50
C SER A 63 -15.82 18.26 -7.61
N LEU A 64 -16.57 17.85 -6.58
CA LEU A 64 -16.16 16.76 -5.69
C LEU A 64 -16.02 15.43 -6.44
N ASN A 65 -17.01 15.07 -7.27
CA ASN A 65 -16.98 13.83 -8.05
C ASN A 65 -15.78 13.80 -9.01
N ARG A 66 -15.45 14.92 -9.63
CA ARG A 66 -14.26 15.05 -10.49
C ARG A 66 -12.98 14.82 -9.71
N LEU A 67 -12.83 15.44 -8.54
CA LEU A 67 -11.66 15.24 -7.68
C LEU A 67 -11.52 13.78 -7.25
N ILE A 68 -12.61 13.14 -6.83
CA ILE A 68 -12.62 11.71 -6.45
C ILE A 68 -12.15 10.85 -7.63
N TRP A 69 -12.64 11.12 -8.84
CA TRP A 69 -12.24 10.38 -10.03
C TRP A 69 -10.74 10.53 -10.32
N ILE A 70 -10.21 11.76 -10.30
CA ILE A 70 -8.78 12.04 -10.54
C ILE A 70 -7.90 11.32 -9.52
N LEU A 71 -8.25 11.38 -8.23
CA LEU A 71 -7.50 10.72 -7.16
C LEU A 71 -7.50 9.21 -7.32
N LYS A 72 -8.65 8.63 -7.69
CA LYS A 72 -8.78 7.19 -7.95
C LYS A 72 -7.96 6.77 -9.17
N ASP A 73 -8.03 7.53 -10.25
CA ASP A 73 -7.27 7.23 -11.48
C ASP A 73 -5.76 7.34 -11.24
N SER A 74 -5.33 8.37 -10.50
CA SER A 74 -3.95 8.54 -10.08
C SER A 74 -3.47 7.35 -9.22
N LEU A 75 -4.30 6.85 -8.30
CA LEU A 75 -3.98 5.67 -7.50
C LEU A 75 -3.79 4.42 -8.38
N ASN A 76 -4.68 4.21 -9.37
CA ASN A 76 -4.56 3.09 -10.31
C ASN A 76 -3.26 3.13 -11.14
N LEU A 77 -2.70 4.33 -11.37
CA LEU A 77 -1.41 4.49 -12.05
C LEU A 77 -0.23 4.27 -11.11
N LEU A 78 -0.34 4.70 -9.85
CA LEU A 78 0.75 4.63 -8.88
C LEU A 78 0.95 3.23 -8.29
N GLN A 79 -0.12 2.49 -8.01
CA GLN A 79 -0.03 1.17 -7.37
C GLN A 79 0.84 0.17 -8.15
N PRO A 80 0.67 -0.01 -9.48
CA PRO A 80 1.54 -0.90 -10.24
C PRO A 80 3.00 -0.43 -10.32
N VAL A 81 3.27 0.86 -10.11
CA VAL A 81 4.63 1.40 -10.05
C VAL A 81 5.24 1.13 -8.67
N GLN A 82 4.45 1.26 -7.60
CA GLN A 82 4.86 0.92 -6.25
C GLN A 82 5.29 -0.55 -6.14
N ASP A 83 4.49 -1.47 -6.70
CA ASP A 83 4.77 -2.91 -6.67
C ASP A 83 6.07 -3.28 -7.40
N LYS A 84 6.52 -2.47 -8.38
CA LYS A 84 7.77 -2.70 -9.12
C LYS A 84 9.03 -2.41 -8.32
N PHE A 85 8.92 -1.70 -7.20
CA PHE A 85 10.06 -1.49 -6.31
C PHE A 85 10.40 -2.75 -5.49
N CYS A 86 9.45 -3.67 -5.34
CA CYS A 86 9.71 -4.97 -4.72
C CYS A 86 10.49 -5.88 -5.67
N LYS A 87 11.63 -6.41 -5.20
CA LYS A 87 12.38 -7.44 -5.92
C LYS A 87 11.91 -8.81 -5.45
N HIS A 88 11.51 -9.67 -6.38
CA HIS A 88 11.14 -11.06 -6.12
C HIS A 88 12.19 -12.03 -6.64
N LEU A 89 12.20 -13.23 -6.08
CA LEU A 89 13.04 -14.31 -6.59
C LEU A 89 12.56 -14.67 -8.02
N PRO A 90 13.37 -14.45 -9.08
CA PRO A 90 12.87 -14.50 -10.46
C PRO A 90 12.31 -15.86 -10.92
N GLN A 91 12.73 -16.94 -10.27
CA GLN A 91 12.25 -18.29 -10.57
C GLN A 91 10.86 -18.56 -9.97
N CYS A 92 10.48 -17.81 -8.93
CA CYS A 92 9.18 -17.93 -8.29
C CYS A 92 8.13 -17.11 -9.06
N PRO A 93 6.90 -17.62 -9.23
CA PRO A 93 5.81 -16.82 -9.76
C PRO A 93 5.60 -15.57 -8.88
N GLN A 94 5.42 -14.39 -9.45
CA GLN A 94 5.18 -13.20 -8.63
C GLN A 94 3.89 -13.37 -7.81
N PRO A 95 3.94 -13.17 -6.47
CA PRO A 95 2.77 -13.33 -5.63
C PRO A 95 1.76 -12.18 -5.85
N ILE A 96 0.47 -12.50 -5.81
CA ILE A 96 -0.61 -11.51 -5.96
C ILE A 96 -1.15 -11.16 -4.58
N ALA A 97 -1.02 -9.89 -4.20
CA ALA A 97 -1.54 -9.38 -2.93
C ALA A 97 -3.09 -9.38 -2.89
N PRO A 98 -3.70 -9.75 -1.75
CA PRO A 98 -5.16 -9.78 -1.63
C PRO A 98 -5.73 -8.36 -1.56
N LYS A 99 -6.80 -8.09 -2.32
CA LYS A 99 -7.49 -6.78 -2.45
C LYS A 99 -7.79 -6.03 -1.15
N ASN A 100 -7.99 -6.75 -0.04
CA ASN A 100 -8.25 -6.17 1.28
C ASN A 100 -7.17 -6.54 2.29
N GLY A 101 -5.92 -6.50 1.84
CA GLY A 101 -4.77 -6.89 2.62
C GLY A 101 -3.48 -6.64 1.87
N GLY A 102 -2.47 -7.44 2.21
CA GLY A 102 -1.15 -7.36 1.64
C GLY A 102 -0.34 -8.62 1.84
N ILE A 103 0.89 -8.61 1.35
CA ILE A 103 1.85 -9.70 1.50
C ILE A 103 3.19 -9.09 1.90
N VAL A 104 3.76 -9.59 2.99
CA VAL A 104 5.13 -9.28 3.41
C VAL A 104 6.02 -10.40 2.89
N CYS A 105 7.03 -10.09 2.08
CA CYS A 105 7.94 -11.08 1.52
C CYS A 105 9.37 -10.84 2.00
N ILE A 106 10.09 -11.92 2.31
CA ILE A 106 11.49 -11.95 2.75
C ILE A 106 12.22 -12.99 1.91
N THR A 107 13.36 -12.63 1.34
CA THR A 107 14.18 -13.56 0.55
C THR A 107 15.45 -13.96 1.31
N ILE A 108 15.67 -15.26 1.47
CA ILE A 108 16.85 -15.83 2.14
C ILE A 108 17.48 -16.88 1.24
N GLY A 109 18.65 -16.56 0.70
CA GLY A 109 19.34 -17.44 -0.25
C GLY A 109 18.52 -17.68 -1.52
N SER A 110 18.11 -18.92 -1.76
CA SER A 110 17.29 -19.33 -2.93
C SER A 110 15.84 -19.60 -2.58
N THR A 111 15.34 -18.99 -1.50
CA THR A 111 13.99 -19.19 -0.99
C THR A 111 13.36 -17.86 -0.62
N GLU A 112 12.15 -17.63 -1.11
CA GLU A 112 11.30 -16.51 -0.77
C GLU A 112 10.19 -17.00 0.17
N TYR A 113 9.98 -16.26 1.26
CA TYR A 113 8.93 -16.49 2.24
C TYR A 113 7.96 -15.33 2.17
N CYS A 114 6.70 -15.59 1.92
CA CYS A 114 5.68 -14.55 1.79
C CYS A 114 4.54 -14.79 2.77
N LYS A 115 4.28 -13.81 3.64
CA LYS A 115 3.21 -13.80 4.64
C LYS A 115 2.05 -12.94 4.15
N PRO A 116 0.93 -13.54 3.73
CA PRO A 116 -0.29 -12.80 3.45
C PRO A 116 -0.94 -12.31 4.75
N MET A 117 -1.42 -11.07 4.72
CA MET A 117 -2.08 -10.38 5.83
C MET A 117 -3.40 -9.74 5.37
N CYS A 118 -4.43 -9.76 6.23
CA CYS A 118 -5.71 -9.10 5.95
C CYS A 118 -5.88 -7.81 6.74
N ASN A 119 -6.57 -6.83 6.16
CA ASN A 119 -6.96 -5.60 6.83
C ASN A 119 -8.08 -5.86 7.85
N LYS A 120 -8.27 -4.92 8.79
CA LYS A 120 -9.43 -4.91 9.69
C LYS A 120 -10.76 -4.98 8.91
N GLY A 121 -11.70 -5.76 9.43
CA GLY A 121 -13.00 -6.00 8.80
C GLY A 121 -12.98 -7.11 7.74
N TYR A 122 -11.84 -7.81 7.63
CA TYR A 122 -11.67 -8.94 6.72
C TYR A 122 -11.02 -10.12 7.43
N ASP A 123 -11.36 -11.33 6.99
CA ASP A 123 -10.74 -12.57 7.44
C ASP A 123 -10.29 -13.42 6.25
N PHE A 124 -9.42 -14.38 6.50
CA PHE A 124 -9.03 -15.35 5.48
C PHE A 124 -10.19 -16.27 5.14
N SER A 125 -10.37 -16.54 3.84
CA SER A 125 -11.40 -17.45 3.33
C SER A 125 -11.24 -18.92 3.80
N PHE A 126 -10.08 -19.27 4.37
CA PHE A 126 -9.81 -20.57 4.96
C PHE A 126 -8.95 -20.46 6.22
N LEU A 127 -9.06 -21.47 7.10
CA LEU A 127 -8.29 -21.56 8.34
C LEU A 127 -6.79 -21.74 8.05
N ARG A 128 -5.97 -20.84 8.60
CA ARG A 128 -4.52 -20.81 8.41
C ARG A 128 -3.73 -20.37 9.64
N ARG A 129 -4.29 -20.56 10.85
CA ARG A 129 -3.65 -20.21 12.13
C ARG A 129 -2.23 -20.75 12.30
N SER A 130 -1.98 -21.98 11.85
CA SER A 130 -0.65 -22.61 11.92
C SER A 130 0.23 -22.32 10.70
N ARG A 131 -0.32 -21.70 9.65
CA ARG A 131 0.33 -21.50 8.36
C ARG A 131 0.49 -20.00 8.09
N LEU A 132 1.48 -19.43 8.75
CA LEU A 132 1.73 -17.99 8.74
C LEU A 132 2.16 -17.48 7.36
N PHE A 133 2.98 -18.25 6.64
CA PHE A 133 3.55 -17.86 5.36
C PHE A 133 3.51 -18.98 4.34
N GLU A 134 3.77 -18.60 3.10
CA GLU A 134 4.03 -19.46 1.95
C GLU A 134 5.51 -19.43 1.61
N THR A 135 6.01 -20.52 1.07
CA THR A 135 7.41 -20.66 0.66
C THR A 135 7.48 -20.94 -0.83
N CYS A 136 8.46 -20.31 -1.49
CA CYS A 136 8.86 -20.65 -2.85
C CYS A 136 10.38 -20.67 -2.96
N GLY A 137 10.95 -21.75 -3.48
CA GLY A 137 12.40 -21.86 -3.62
C GLY A 137 12.83 -23.19 -4.21
N SER A 138 14.14 -23.47 -4.15
CA SER A 138 14.71 -24.71 -4.69
C SER A 138 14.08 -25.98 -4.11
N THR A 139 13.70 -25.97 -2.82
CA THR A 139 13.05 -27.08 -2.12
C THR A 139 11.60 -27.32 -2.55
N THR A 140 10.95 -26.30 -3.10
CA THR A 140 9.55 -26.39 -3.60
C THR A 140 9.50 -26.49 -5.12
N GLY A 141 10.65 -26.64 -5.79
CA GLY A 141 10.73 -26.59 -7.25
C GLY A 141 10.27 -25.25 -7.82
N PHE A 142 10.54 -24.16 -7.10
CA PHE A 142 10.15 -22.79 -7.46
C PHE A 142 8.64 -22.62 -7.68
N THR A 143 7.84 -23.37 -6.93
CA THR A 143 6.38 -23.21 -6.86
C THR A 143 5.98 -22.80 -5.45
N TRP A 144 5.02 -21.89 -5.33
CA TRP A 144 4.46 -21.52 -4.03
C TRP A 144 3.80 -22.72 -3.36
N THR A 145 3.99 -22.85 -2.05
CA THR A 145 3.31 -23.88 -1.26
C THR A 145 1.80 -23.73 -1.20
N THR A 146 1.24 -22.61 -1.66
CA THR A 146 -0.18 -22.21 -1.55
C THR A 146 -1.16 -23.33 -1.89
N GLN A 147 -2.28 -23.40 -1.18
CA GLN A 147 -3.40 -24.30 -1.48
C GLN A 147 -4.38 -23.70 -2.49
N LEU A 148 -4.20 -22.45 -2.90
CA LEU A 148 -5.09 -21.76 -3.82
C LEU A 148 -4.76 -22.08 -5.28
N THR A 149 -5.81 -22.10 -6.11
CA THR A 149 -5.69 -22.32 -7.54
C THR A 149 -4.91 -21.19 -8.21
N GLY A 150 -4.11 -21.51 -9.22
CA GLY A 150 -3.35 -20.54 -10.01
C GLY A 150 -1.93 -20.28 -9.49
N GLY A 151 -1.58 -20.76 -8.30
CA GLY A 151 -0.20 -20.79 -7.81
C GLY A 151 0.43 -19.45 -7.47
N GLN A 152 -0.21 -18.31 -7.75
CA GLN A 152 0.27 -16.95 -7.41
C GLN A 152 -0.54 -16.30 -6.28
N THR A 153 -1.80 -16.74 -6.11
CA THR A 153 -2.64 -16.26 -5.01
C THR A 153 -2.22 -16.96 -3.72
N LEU A 154 -1.79 -16.18 -2.73
CA LEU A 154 -1.32 -16.73 -1.46
C LEU A 154 -2.42 -16.69 -0.37
N ALA A 155 -3.39 -15.78 -0.50
CA ALA A 155 -4.55 -15.71 0.38
C ALA A 155 -5.71 -14.95 -0.29
N VAL A 156 -6.92 -15.11 0.26
CA VAL A 156 -8.09 -14.30 -0.06
C VAL A 156 -8.63 -13.71 1.25
N CYS A 157 -8.84 -12.39 1.27
CA CYS A 157 -9.41 -11.66 2.40
C CYS A 157 -10.88 -11.32 2.12
N GLU A 158 -11.80 -11.94 2.84
CA GLU A 158 -13.25 -11.78 2.71
C GLU A 158 -13.82 -10.93 3.84
N PRO A 159 -14.87 -10.13 3.60
CA PRO A 159 -15.49 -9.33 4.65
C PRO A 159 -15.90 -10.20 5.84
N SER A 160 -15.50 -9.80 7.04
CA SER A 160 -15.84 -10.50 8.28
C SER A 160 -15.83 -9.54 9.46
N GLU A 161 -16.81 -9.70 10.35
CA GLU A 161 -16.85 -8.96 11.62
C GLU A 161 -15.76 -9.42 12.60
N ARG A 162 -15.21 -10.63 12.42
CA ARG A 162 -14.19 -11.22 13.30
C ARG A 162 -13.06 -11.87 12.50
N ALA A 163 -11.84 -11.60 12.92
CA ALA A 163 -10.61 -12.19 12.39
C ALA A 163 -10.26 -13.46 13.18
N LEU A 164 -10.69 -14.63 12.70
CA LEU A 164 -10.53 -15.92 13.41
C LEU A 164 -9.73 -16.94 12.62
N SER A 165 -9.64 -16.82 11.29
CA SER A 165 -9.03 -17.84 10.45
C SER A 165 -7.50 -17.83 10.49
N GLY A 166 -6.86 -16.70 10.75
CA GLY A 166 -5.41 -16.51 10.83
C GLY A 166 -4.90 -16.41 12.27
N ALA A 167 -3.58 -16.42 12.42
CA ALA A 167 -2.95 -15.99 13.66
C ALA A 167 -3.09 -14.48 13.84
N GLU A 168 -2.98 -13.98 15.07
CA GLU A 168 -3.12 -12.55 15.38
C GLU A 168 -2.19 -11.67 14.52
N SER A 169 -0.94 -12.09 14.32
CA SER A 169 0.02 -11.37 13.50
C SER A 169 -0.23 -11.46 11.99
N ALA A 170 -1.21 -12.25 11.53
CA ALA A 170 -1.62 -12.34 10.13
C ALA A 170 -2.66 -11.28 9.75
N TYR A 171 -2.87 -10.28 10.61
CA TYR A 171 -3.74 -9.14 10.36
C TYR A 171 -2.97 -7.85 10.59
N PHE A 172 -3.29 -6.82 9.80
CA PHE A 172 -2.82 -5.48 10.09
C PHE A 172 -3.50 -4.95 11.36
N PRO A 173 -2.82 -4.12 12.17
CA PRO A 173 -3.39 -3.53 13.37
C PRO A 173 -4.67 -2.75 13.09
N ASP A 174 -5.51 -2.63 14.13
CA ASP A 174 -6.85 -2.04 14.05
C ASP A 174 -6.90 -0.58 13.58
N ASN A 175 -5.81 0.15 13.78
CA ASN A 175 -5.61 1.54 13.40
C ASN A 175 -4.78 1.69 12.11
N SER A 176 -4.52 0.59 11.41
CA SER A 176 -3.71 0.55 10.20
C SER A 176 -4.41 -0.25 9.09
N SER A 177 -3.86 -0.14 7.90
CA SER A 177 -4.18 -0.95 6.72
C SER A 177 -2.87 -1.34 6.06
N CYS A 178 -2.91 -2.18 5.02
CA CYS A 178 -1.71 -2.45 4.24
C CYS A 178 -1.05 -1.15 3.74
N LEU A 179 -1.81 -0.26 3.08
CA LEU A 179 -1.25 0.99 2.53
C LEU A 179 -0.71 1.93 3.61
N HIS A 180 -1.39 2.01 4.76
CA HIS A 180 -0.89 2.81 5.88
C HIS A 180 0.40 2.22 6.46
N THR A 181 0.46 0.89 6.61
CA THR A 181 1.66 0.18 7.09
C THR A 181 2.82 0.38 6.13
N LEU A 182 2.57 0.24 4.82
CA LEU A 182 3.57 0.47 3.78
C LEU A 182 4.14 1.90 3.81
N ALA A 183 3.30 2.89 4.07
CA ALA A 183 3.73 4.29 4.11
C ALA A 183 4.51 4.70 5.38
N TYR A 184 4.26 4.04 6.52
CA TYR A 184 4.71 4.55 7.82
C TYR A 184 5.47 3.56 8.70
N SER A 185 5.31 2.25 8.47
CA SER A 185 5.80 1.21 9.38
C SER A 185 6.16 -0.09 8.66
N GLU A 186 6.61 0.00 7.39
CA GLU A 186 7.01 -1.17 6.61
C GLU A 186 8.15 -1.94 7.29
N THR A 187 9.20 -1.23 7.75
CA THR A 187 10.34 -1.84 8.43
C THR A 187 9.95 -2.62 9.69
N GLU A 188 9.05 -2.07 10.51
CA GLU A 188 8.56 -2.76 11.71
C GLU A 188 7.79 -4.05 11.34
N GLN A 189 7.04 -3.99 10.24
CA GLN A 189 6.30 -5.14 9.74
C GLN A 189 7.23 -6.24 9.17
N LEU A 190 8.31 -5.85 8.49
CA LEU A 190 9.36 -6.75 8.01
C LEU A 190 10.10 -7.41 9.18
N ASP A 191 10.54 -6.62 10.18
CA ASP A 191 11.21 -7.10 11.38
C ASP A 191 10.35 -8.09 12.18
N THR A 192 9.05 -7.81 12.26
CA THR A 192 8.08 -8.72 12.88
C THR A 192 8.07 -10.07 12.17
N PHE A 193 8.04 -10.07 10.83
CA PHE A 193 8.02 -11.30 10.06
C PHE A 193 9.36 -12.06 10.10
N LEU A 194 10.49 -11.35 10.05
CA LEU A 194 11.82 -11.94 10.30
C LEU A 194 11.86 -12.64 11.67
N GLY A 195 11.33 -12.02 12.72
CA GLY A 195 11.23 -12.63 14.05
C GLY A 195 10.35 -13.89 14.08
N GLU A 196 9.30 -13.97 13.27
CA GLU A 196 8.47 -15.17 13.13
C GLU A 196 9.18 -16.30 12.38
N LEU A 197 9.92 -15.98 11.31
CA LEU A 197 10.76 -16.94 10.58
C LEU A 197 11.83 -17.54 11.52
N ALA A 198 12.50 -16.68 12.29
CA ALA A 198 13.51 -17.12 13.27
C ALA A 198 12.93 -18.05 14.34
N LYS A 199 11.70 -17.77 14.83
CA LYS A 199 10.99 -18.66 15.76
C LYS A 199 10.67 -20.04 15.17
N GLN A 200 10.62 -20.16 13.85
CA GLN A 200 10.49 -21.44 13.13
C GLN A 200 11.83 -22.10 12.80
N GLY A 201 12.94 -21.55 13.30
CA GLY A 201 14.29 -22.09 13.08
C GLY A 201 14.92 -21.72 11.74
N ILE A 202 14.36 -20.75 11.02
CA ILE A 202 14.94 -20.23 9.78
C ILE A 202 16.02 -19.21 10.14
N ASP A 203 17.22 -19.36 9.59
CA ASP A 203 18.30 -18.38 9.76
C ASP A 203 18.01 -17.12 8.93
N THR A 204 17.70 -16.03 9.62
CA THR A 204 17.33 -14.76 9.02
C THR A 204 18.49 -13.76 8.96
N PHE A 205 19.71 -14.10 9.37
CA PHE A 205 20.81 -13.12 9.41
C PHE A 205 21.26 -12.65 8.01
N ASN A 206 21.11 -13.51 7.00
CA ASN A 206 21.58 -13.28 5.63
C ASN A 206 20.43 -13.09 4.62
N HIS A 207 19.32 -12.47 5.04
CA HIS A 207 18.24 -12.11 4.13
C HIS A 207 18.68 -10.99 3.16
N ASP A 208 18.09 -10.97 1.97
CA ASP A 208 18.29 -9.92 0.99
C ASP A 208 17.40 -8.71 1.31
N LYS A 209 17.97 -7.76 2.04
CA LYS A 209 17.30 -6.51 2.45
C LYS A 209 16.74 -5.70 1.29
N GLU A 210 17.26 -5.85 0.08
CA GLU A 210 16.76 -5.14 -1.09
C GLU A 210 15.56 -5.86 -1.75
N ALA A 211 15.32 -7.12 -1.38
CA ALA A 211 14.19 -7.93 -1.83
C ALA A 211 13.07 -8.03 -0.78
N ASP A 212 13.36 -7.71 0.47
CA ASP A 212 12.37 -7.56 1.52
C ASP A 212 11.35 -6.48 1.14
N CYS A 213 10.06 -6.84 1.13
CA CYS A 213 9.02 -5.92 0.67
C CYS A 213 7.63 -6.19 1.26
N LEU A 214 6.82 -5.14 1.38
CA LEU A 214 5.38 -5.22 1.62
C LEU A 214 4.59 -4.77 0.36
N ILE A 215 3.72 -5.64 -0.14
CA ILE A 215 2.86 -5.39 -1.30
C ILE A 215 1.41 -5.32 -0.86
N CYS A 216 0.64 -4.36 -1.36
CA CYS A 216 -0.77 -4.17 -1.03
C CYS A 216 -1.69 -4.50 -2.21
N GLY A 217 -2.75 -5.25 -1.95
CA GLY A 217 -3.76 -5.53 -2.97
C GLY A 217 -4.73 -4.37 -3.18
N TYR A 218 -5.30 -4.30 -4.39
CA TYR A 218 -6.21 -3.24 -4.85
C TYR A 218 -7.50 -3.79 -5.48
#